data_AF-A0A556QWY5-F1
#
_entry.id   AF-A0A556QWY5-F1
#
_cell.length_a   1.000
_cell.length_b   1.000
_cell.length_c   1.000
_cell.angle_alpha   90.00
_cell.angle_beta   90.00
_cell.angle_gamma   90.00
#
_symmetry.space_group_name_H-M   'P 1'
#
loop_
_entity.id
_entity.type
_entity.pdbx_description
1 polymer ?
#
loop_
_entity_poly.entity_id
_entity_poly.type
_entity_poly.pdbx_seq_one_letter_code
_entity_poly.pdbx_strand_id
1 'polypeptide(L)'
;MSKKYKLEKVKEFPYNPFLNYRSEVQFDEFFIDELSNKAKNIIKYLMCKHSFKEEKFLFKLNEFNRFMIYINMEYPCDGIAELCAKNVLAKTKDPDLYWVNNDFFRTGIFQPKYLECTEEDRYK
;
A
#
# COMPACT_ATOMS: atom_id res chain seq x y z
N MET A 1 -6.93 -11.29 -18.03
CA MET A 1 -5.62 -10.78 -18.50
C MET A 1 -5.17 -9.70 -17.53
N SER A 2 -4.26 -9.99 -16.60
CA SER A 2 -3.75 -8.94 -15.69
C SER A 2 -2.95 -7.93 -16.49
N LYS A 3 -3.42 -6.68 -16.57
CA LYS A 3 -2.57 -5.56 -16.99
C LYS A 3 -1.33 -5.60 -16.09
N LYS A 4 -0.16 -5.87 -16.66
CA LYS A 4 1.11 -5.76 -15.94
C LYS A 4 1.33 -4.28 -15.63
N TYR A 5 1.08 -3.89 -14.38
CA TYR A 5 1.41 -2.56 -13.89
C TYR A 5 2.93 -2.43 -13.87
N LYS A 6 3.47 -1.44 -14.60
CA LYS A 6 4.91 -1.17 -14.64
C LYS A 6 5.19 0.07 -13.81
N LEU A 7 6.09 -0.03 -12.83
CA LEU A 7 6.44 1.09 -11.95
C LEU A 7 6.99 2.30 -12.72
N GLU A 8 7.71 2.07 -13.82
CA GLU A 8 8.22 3.10 -14.74
C GLU A 8 7.12 3.96 -15.38
N LYS A 9 5.89 3.43 -15.47
CA LYS A 9 4.74 4.13 -16.05
C LYS A 9 3.91 4.88 -15.01
N VAL A 10 4.26 4.76 -13.73
CA VAL A 10 3.55 5.45 -12.65
C VAL A 10 3.97 6.91 -12.64
N LYS A 11 2.97 7.80 -12.68
CA LYS A 11 3.18 9.25 -12.60
C LYS A 11 3.80 9.63 -11.26
N GLU A 12 4.83 10.47 -11.32
CA GLU A 12 5.47 11.05 -10.14
C GLU A 12 4.78 12.36 -9.74
N PHE A 13 4.69 12.59 -8.44
CA PHE A 13 4.07 13.78 -7.89
C PHE A 13 5.08 14.59 -7.05
N PRO A 14 5.25 15.90 -7.33
CA PRO A 14 6.18 16.75 -6.59
C PRO A 14 5.71 17.07 -5.17
N TYR A 15 4.40 16.96 -4.92
CA TYR A 15 3.75 17.17 -3.63
C TYR A 15 2.75 16.04 -3.39
N ASN A 16 2.33 15.83 -2.14
CA ASN A 16 1.36 14.79 -1.81
C ASN A 16 0.01 15.03 -2.53
N PRO A 17 -0.38 14.19 -3.51
CA PRO A 17 -1.62 14.39 -4.27
C PRO A 17 -2.87 14.04 -3.45
N PHE A 18 -2.70 13.44 -2.28
CA PHE A 18 -3.80 13.06 -1.40
C PHE A 18 -4.17 14.16 -0.38
N LEU A 19 -3.49 15.30 -0.40
CA LEU A 19 -3.89 16.47 0.40
C LEU A 19 -5.26 16.97 -0.10
N ASN A 20 -6.30 16.82 0.74
CA ASN A 20 -7.71 17.10 0.42
C ASN A 20 -8.35 16.15 -0.60
N TYR A 21 -7.73 15.00 -0.87
CA TYR A 21 -8.35 13.97 -1.70
C TYR A 21 -9.50 13.32 -0.94
N ARG A 22 -10.61 13.05 -1.65
CA ARG A 22 -11.68 12.18 -1.19
C ARG A 22 -11.62 10.91 -2.00
N SER A 23 -11.51 9.78 -1.31
CA SER A 23 -11.45 8.48 -1.96
C SER A 23 -12.78 8.19 -2.64
N GLU A 24 -12.72 8.00 -3.96
CA GLU A 24 -13.83 7.51 -4.77
C GLU A 24 -14.02 5.99 -4.61
N VAL A 25 -13.04 5.32 -4.00
CA VAL A 25 -13.02 3.88 -3.78
C VAL A 25 -13.08 3.58 -2.29
N GLN A 26 -13.91 2.60 -1.92
CA GLN A 26 -14.04 2.14 -0.54
C GLN A 26 -13.04 1.02 -0.24
N PHE A 27 -12.46 1.04 0.95
CA PHE A 27 -11.62 -0.05 1.44
C PHE A 27 -12.48 -1.19 2.03
N ASP A 28 -12.91 -2.13 1.19
CA ASP A 28 -13.75 -3.27 1.56
C ASP A 28 -13.15 -4.62 1.12
N GLU A 29 -13.86 -5.72 1.41
CA GLU A 29 -13.44 -7.09 1.05
C GLU A 29 -13.28 -7.25 -0.46
N PHE A 30 -14.21 -6.68 -1.24
CA PHE A 30 -14.18 -6.76 -2.69
C PHE A 30 -12.93 -6.09 -3.26
N PHE A 31 -12.57 -4.92 -2.75
CA PHE A 31 -11.33 -4.25 -3.12
C PHE A 31 -10.11 -5.12 -2.82
N ILE A 32 -10.05 -5.71 -1.61
CA ILE A 32 -8.95 -6.58 -1.22
C ILE A 32 -8.86 -7.78 -2.16
N ASP A 33 -9.98 -8.44 -2.47
CA ASP A 33 -9.99 -9.66 -3.27
C ASP A 33 -9.46 -9.46 -4.69
N GLU A 34 -9.70 -8.28 -5.27
CA GLU A 34 -9.17 -7.91 -6.59
C GLU A 34 -7.66 -7.67 -6.62
N LEU A 35 -7.01 -7.45 -5.47
CA LEU A 35 -5.58 -7.15 -5.42
C LEU A 35 -4.72 -8.38 -5.68
N SER A 36 -3.59 -8.16 -6.36
CA SER A 36 -2.53 -9.17 -6.37
C SER A 36 -2.00 -9.46 -4.97
N ASN A 37 -1.43 -10.65 -4.76
CA ASN A 37 -0.78 -11.01 -3.50
C ASN A 37 0.30 -9.99 -3.09
N LYS A 38 1.02 -9.42 -4.07
CA LYS A 38 2.03 -8.38 -3.81
C LYS A 38 1.40 -7.10 -3.24
N ALA A 39 0.29 -6.64 -3.82
CA ALA A 39 -0.45 -5.49 -3.32
C ALA A 39 -1.10 -5.76 -1.95
N LYS A 40 -1.70 -6.94 -1.74
CA LYS A 40 -2.25 -7.37 -0.44
C LYS A 40 -1.22 -7.30 0.68
N ASN A 41 0.00 -7.79 0.42
CA ASN A 41 1.11 -7.74 1.36
C ASN A 41 1.54 -6.32 1.74
N ILE A 42 1.55 -5.40 0.77
CA ILE A 42 1.84 -3.98 1.04
C ILE A 42 0.71 -3.35 1.87
N ILE A 43 -0.56 -3.60 1.55
CA ILE A 43 -1.69 -3.14 2.36
C ILE A 43 -1.57 -3.65 3.80
N LYS A 44 -1.29 -4.94 3.99
CA LYS A 44 -1.08 -5.55 5.31
C LYS A 44 0.03 -4.84 6.08
N TYR A 45 1.16 -4.56 5.43
CA TYR A 45 2.24 -3.78 6.03
C TYR A 45 1.80 -2.38 6.47
N LEU A 46 1.13 -1.63 5.59
CA LEU A 46 0.63 -0.28 5.88
C LEU A 46 -0.34 -0.28 7.06
N MET A 47 -1.18 -1.32 7.16
CA MET A 47 -2.11 -1.51 8.27
C MET A 47 -1.38 -1.82 9.57
N CYS A 48 -0.45 -2.78 9.58
CA CYS A 48 0.30 -3.17 10.78
C CYS A 48 1.25 -2.07 11.27
N LYS A 49 1.76 -1.21 10.39
CA LYS A 49 2.55 -0.02 10.76
C LYS A 49 1.72 1.21 11.10
N HIS A 50 0.40 1.15 10.93
CA HIS A 50 -0.48 2.30 11.06
C HIS A 50 0.02 3.53 10.27
N SER A 51 0.65 3.31 9.10
CA SER A 51 1.28 4.36 8.28
C SER A 51 0.28 5.39 7.72
N PHE A 52 -1.02 5.18 7.97
CA PHE A 52 -2.14 6.09 7.68
C PHE A 52 -2.55 6.97 8.89
N LYS A 53 -1.88 6.87 10.05
CA LYS A 53 -2.17 7.66 11.26
C LYS A 53 -1.09 8.70 11.64
N GLU A 54 0.11 8.60 11.07
CA GLU A 54 1.25 9.45 11.42
C GLU A 54 1.36 10.75 10.60
N GLU A 55 2.09 11.75 11.11
CA GLU A 55 2.21 13.10 10.53
C GLU A 55 2.66 13.15 9.06
N LYS A 56 3.29 12.08 8.56
CA LYS A 56 3.77 11.97 7.18
C LYS A 56 3.41 10.59 6.64
N PHE A 57 2.19 10.43 6.13
CA PHE A 57 1.65 9.19 5.54
C PHE A 57 2.50 8.68 4.36
N LEU A 58 3.57 7.98 4.68
CA LEU A 58 4.64 7.61 3.77
C LEU A 58 4.88 6.11 3.80
N PHE A 59 5.02 5.53 2.62
CA PHE A 59 5.46 4.16 2.43
C PHE A 59 6.90 4.17 1.92
N LYS A 60 7.79 3.49 2.66
CA LYS A 60 9.20 3.33 2.30
C LYS A 60 9.47 1.91 1.87
N LEU A 61 9.87 1.74 0.62
CA LEU A 61 10.16 0.42 0.02
C LEU A 61 11.26 -0.32 0.78
N ASN A 62 12.32 0.37 1.19
CA ASN A 62 13.42 -0.25 1.92
C ASN A 62 13.00 -0.77 3.31
N GLU A 63 12.09 -0.07 4.00
CA GLU A 63 11.56 -0.54 5.29
C GLU A 63 10.62 -1.73 5.10
N PHE A 64 9.78 -1.69 4.07
CA PHE A 64 8.93 -2.81 3.69
C PHE A 64 9.74 -4.06 3.36
N ASN A 65 10.78 -3.93 2.52
CA ASN A 65 11.64 -5.05 2.16
C ASN A 65 12.28 -5.66 3.41
N ARG A 66 12.78 -4.85 4.35
CA ARG A 66 13.32 -5.34 5.63
C ARG A 66 12.28 -6.07 6.47
N PHE A 67 11.05 -5.58 6.50
CA PHE A 67 9.94 -6.23 7.23
C PHE A 67 9.57 -7.58 6.60
N MET A 68 9.70 -7.71 5.28
CA MET A 68 9.31 -8.90 4.52
C MET A 68 10.47 -9.83 4.17
N ILE A 69 11.69 -9.59 4.68
CA ILE A 69 12.90 -10.40 4.40
C ILE A 69 12.66 -11.90 4.64
N TYR A 70 11.86 -12.24 5.64
CA TYR A 70 11.61 -13.64 6.02
C TYR A 70 10.74 -14.42 5.04
N ILE A 71 10.03 -13.73 4.16
CA ILE A 71 8.98 -14.32 3.31
C ILE A 71 9.47 -14.58 1.88
N ASN A 72 10.77 -14.37 1.60
CA ASN A 72 11.40 -14.53 0.28
C ASN A 72 10.59 -13.94 -0.88
N MET A 73 9.96 -12.79 -0.64
CA MET A 73 9.06 -12.17 -1.60
C MET A 73 9.85 -11.57 -2.76
N GLU A 74 9.50 -11.94 -4.00
CA GLU A 74 10.01 -11.27 -5.20
C GLU A 74 9.71 -9.76 -5.19
N TYR A 75 10.58 -8.98 -5.85
CA TYR A 75 10.54 -7.52 -5.88
C TYR A 75 9.09 -6.97 -6.04
N PRO A 76 8.62 -6.10 -5.12
CA PRO A 76 7.19 -5.79 -4.98
C PRO A 76 6.67 -4.75 -6.00
N CYS A 77 7.48 -4.36 -6.98
CA CYS A 77 7.17 -3.28 -7.93
C CYS A 77 5.82 -3.41 -8.62
N ASP A 78 5.41 -4.61 -9.02
CA ASP A 78 4.11 -4.81 -9.67
C ASP A 78 2.96 -4.45 -8.72
N GLY A 79 3.09 -4.82 -7.44
CA GLY A 79 2.11 -4.50 -6.40
C GLY A 79 2.09 -3.01 -6.06
N ILE A 80 3.26 -2.37 -6.04
CA ILE A 80 3.34 -0.90 -5.86
C ILE A 80 2.65 -0.19 -7.02
N ALA A 81 2.93 -0.60 -8.25
CA ALA A 81 2.36 0.02 -9.44
C ALA A 81 0.84 -0.21 -9.53
N GLU A 82 0.36 -1.37 -9.10
CA GLU A 82 -1.07 -1.67 -8.93
C GLU A 82 -1.73 -0.73 -7.91
N LEU A 83 -1.15 -0.59 -6.73
CA LEU A 83 -1.66 0.31 -5.69
C LEU A 83 -1.62 1.77 -6.11
N CYS A 84 -0.65 2.17 -6.94
CA CYS A 84 -0.65 3.50 -7.54
C CYS A 84 -1.78 3.69 -8.55
N ALA A 85 -2.06 2.68 -9.39
CA ALA A 85 -3.17 2.73 -10.35
C ALA A 85 -4.55 2.74 -9.68
N LYS A 86 -4.66 2.15 -8.49
CA LYS A 86 -5.88 2.16 -7.65
C LYS A 86 -5.94 3.36 -6.68
N ASN A 87 -5.08 4.37 -6.84
CA ASN A 87 -5.02 5.58 -5.99
C ASN A 87 -4.81 5.32 -4.49
N VAL A 88 -4.21 4.18 -4.12
CA VAL A 88 -3.84 3.88 -2.73
C VAL A 88 -2.47 4.47 -2.38
N LEU A 89 -1.54 4.40 -3.34
CA LEU A 89 -0.20 4.98 -3.26
C LEU A 89 -0.01 6.04 -4.34
N ALA A 90 0.93 6.95 -4.12
CA ALA A 90 1.43 7.82 -5.18
C ALA A 90 2.95 7.92 -5.13
N LYS A 91 3.59 7.82 -6.30
CA LYS A 91 5.05 7.86 -6.41
C LYS A 91 5.56 9.27 -6.11
N THR A 92 6.55 9.37 -5.22
CA THR A 92 7.26 10.64 -4.97
C THR A 92 8.42 10.80 -5.96
N LYS A 93 9.18 11.91 -5.84
CA LYS A 93 10.46 12.07 -6.56
C LYS A 93 11.57 11.17 -6.01
N ASP A 94 11.45 10.74 -4.76
CA ASP A 94 12.41 9.84 -4.14
C ASP A 94 12.05 8.40 -4.53
N PRO A 95 12.99 7.63 -5.11
CA PRO A 95 12.69 6.36 -5.80
C PRO A 95 12.07 5.28 -4.91
N ASP A 96 12.37 5.29 -3.61
CA ASP A 96 11.91 4.29 -2.64
C ASP A 96 10.79 4.82 -1.73
N LEU A 97 10.23 5.99 -2.03
CA LEU A 97 9.27 6.67 -1.18
C LEU A 97 7.97 6.94 -1.92
N TYR A 98 6.86 6.68 -1.24
CA TYR A 98 5.52 6.83 -1.79
C TYR A 98 4.61 7.52 -0.78
N TRP A 99 3.72 8.39 -1.27
CA TRP A 99 2.62 8.93 -0.47
C TRP A 99 1.54 7.86 -0.29
N VAL A 100 0.97 7.81 0.90
CA VAL A 100 -0.14 6.91 1.24
C VAL A 100 -1.44 7.71 1.25
N ASN A 101 -2.46 7.21 0.58
CA ASN A 101 -3.80 7.80 0.61
C ASN A 101 -4.49 7.49 1.95
N ASN A 102 -4.38 8.41 2.90
CA ASN A 102 -5.00 8.25 4.22
C ASN A 102 -6.53 8.18 4.14
N ASP A 103 -7.16 8.96 3.26
CA ASP A 103 -8.62 8.99 3.16
C ASP A 103 -9.17 7.62 2.76
N PHE A 104 -8.50 6.92 1.83
CA PHE A 104 -8.82 5.53 1.47
C PHE A 104 -8.84 4.58 2.67
N PHE A 105 -7.86 4.66 3.58
CA PHE A 105 -7.84 3.82 4.79
C PHE A 105 -8.87 4.24 5.84
N ARG A 106 -9.50 5.42 5.69
CA ARG A 106 -10.59 5.91 6.55
C ARG A 106 -11.97 5.55 6.01
N THR A 107 -12.13 5.23 4.73
CA THR A 107 -13.43 4.88 4.13
C THR A 107 -13.89 3.45 4.44
N GLY A 108 -13.00 2.59 4.93
CA GLY A 108 -13.26 1.15 5.02
C GLY A 108 -14.08 0.69 6.22
N ILE A 109 -14.95 -0.30 5.98
CA ILE A 109 -15.70 -1.08 6.97
C ILE A 109 -14.75 -2.05 7.72
N PHE A 110 -13.60 -2.35 7.12
CA PHE A 110 -12.51 -3.10 7.76
C PHE A 110 -11.82 -2.27 8.83
N GLN A 111 -12.38 -2.30 10.04
CA GLN A 111 -11.67 -1.85 11.22
C GLN A 111 -10.37 -2.66 11.39
N PRO A 112 -9.26 -2.05 11.87
CA PRO A 112 -7.97 -2.72 12.07
C PRO A 112 -8.02 -4.05 12.83
N LYS A 113 -9.07 -4.29 13.61
CA LYS A 113 -9.35 -5.55 14.33
C LYS A 113 -9.48 -6.80 13.43
N TYR A 114 -9.78 -6.63 12.14
CA TYR A 114 -9.88 -7.75 11.17
C TYR A 114 -8.55 -8.05 10.47
N LEU A 115 -7.51 -7.26 10.74
CA LEU A 115 -6.18 -7.33 10.13
C LEU A 115 -5.09 -7.23 11.22
N GLU A 116 -5.40 -7.69 12.44
CA GLU A 116 -4.36 -7.89 13.44
C GLU A 116 -3.31 -8.82 12.82
N CYS A 117 -2.08 -8.32 12.68
CA CYS A 117 -0.91 -9.17 12.47
C CYS A 117 -0.83 -10.09 13.69
N THR A 118 -1.52 -11.24 13.66
CA THR A 118 -1.37 -12.28 14.66
C THR A 118 0.11 -12.67 14.69
N GLU A 119 0.65 -12.92 15.88
CA GLU A 119 2.08 -13.22 16.05
C GLU A 119 2.54 -14.41 15.18
N GLU A 120 1.60 -15.27 14.77
CA GLU A 120 1.81 -16.40 13.85
C GLU A 120 2.31 -16.00 12.46
N ASP A 121 1.99 -14.81 11.95
CA ASP A 121 2.44 -14.33 10.64
C ASP A 121 3.89 -13.79 10.64
N ARG A 122 4.51 -13.61 11.82
CA ARG A 122 5.90 -13.17 11.93
C ARG A 122 6.92 -14.30 11.81
N TYR A 123 6.47 -15.56 11.89
CA TYR A 123 7.35 -16.72 12.02
C TYR A 123 7.06 -17.84 11.00
N LYS A 124 6.28 -17.59 9.96
CA LYS A 124 6.07 -18.51 8.82
C LYS A 124 6.83 -18.07 7.59
#